data_AF-A0A0Q4TMG9-F1
#
_entry.id   AF-A0A0Q4TMG9-F1
#
_cell.length_a   1.000
_cell.length_b   1.000
_cell.length_c   1.000
_cell.angle_alpha   90.00
_cell.angle_beta   90.00
_cell.angle_gamma   90.00
#
_symmetry.space_group_name_H-M   'P 1'
#
loop_
_entity.id
_entity.type
_entity.pdbx_description
1 polymer ?
#
loop_
_entity_poly.entity_id
_entity_poly.type
_entity_poly.pdbx_seq_one_letter_code
_entity_poly.pdbx_strand_id
1 'polypeptide(L)'
;MTESTRASSSSRHRGVVLVTGQSPTVVDRVADRLAGSTTRQVDSGPDVHDAADAVHRLALDLAHDGQPIDVVATLAAGTPSRAAGLLLGSLLDSSLGRPDGRSLLQHVVSVVSAVDLVDLVLGGVDDRFLAAEHVVDLVEYATVIVLVDTAAVPPRDLRTIRRLLARLAPESRVTSVDAVRRETLESPGGAAQLGGAAGWMQALSEHTPDLDHDGVITTCVYRDERPFHPGRLAVAVEHTFAPGAVGTVLRSRGFTQFATRCDRVGSWSSVGQMLSLDPTSSPSWHPDSPHGQQIAFFGLDLDVATIRRELDACLLTDDELLGDPAGWRDFADPFPVWSGPGAGPGHRH
;
A
#
# COMPACT_ATOMS: atom_id res chain seq x y z
N MET A 1 35.78 -5.27 39.13
CA MET A 1 34.50 -5.99 39.31
C MET A 1 33.42 -5.14 38.66
N THR A 2 33.32 -5.28 37.34
CA THR A 2 32.63 -4.37 36.43
C THR A 2 32.08 -5.26 35.33
N GLU A 3 30.84 -5.74 35.48
CA GLU A 3 30.00 -6.36 34.43
C GLU A 3 28.81 -7.05 35.12
N SER A 4 27.79 -6.29 35.55
CA SER A 4 26.47 -6.89 35.83
C SER A 4 25.32 -5.88 35.87
N THR A 5 25.38 -4.78 35.10
CA THR A 5 24.27 -3.79 35.08
C THR A 5 23.99 -3.21 33.68
N ARG A 6 24.37 -3.91 32.61
CA ARG A 6 23.98 -3.55 31.22
C ARG A 6 22.96 -4.49 30.58
N ALA A 7 22.52 -5.53 31.28
CA ALA A 7 21.59 -6.52 30.75
C ALA A 7 20.10 -6.25 31.05
N SER A 8 19.71 -5.03 31.47
CA SER A 8 18.36 -4.80 32.03
C SER A 8 17.56 -3.63 31.42
N SER A 9 18.01 -2.97 30.35
CA SER A 9 17.26 -1.81 29.80
C SER A 9 16.73 -1.98 28.38
N SER A 10 16.99 -3.10 27.69
CA SER A 10 16.57 -3.30 26.28
C SER A 10 15.28 -4.10 26.09
N SER A 11 14.56 -4.43 27.18
CA SER A 11 13.32 -5.22 27.12
C SER A 11 12.17 -4.53 27.85
N ARG A 12 11.08 -4.22 27.12
CA ARG A 12 9.65 -4.32 27.53
C ARG A 12 8.70 -3.20 27.06
N HIS A 13 9.05 -2.44 26.03
CA HIS A 13 7.99 -1.96 25.12
C HIS A 13 7.91 -2.95 23.95
N ARG A 14 7.11 -4.01 24.11
CA ARG A 14 6.77 -4.93 23.00
C ARG A 14 5.88 -4.23 21.96
N GLY A 15 5.26 -3.12 22.36
CA GLY A 15 4.45 -2.26 21.53
C GLY A 15 3.19 -2.95 21.05
N VAL A 16 2.66 -2.43 19.95
CA VAL A 16 1.44 -2.88 19.32
C VAL A 16 1.75 -3.61 18.02
N VAL A 17 1.11 -4.74 17.81
CA VAL A 17 1.12 -5.49 16.55
C VAL A 17 -0.29 -5.54 16.01
N LEU A 18 -0.50 -5.04 14.79
CA LEU A 18 -1.75 -5.23 14.06
C LEU A 18 -1.65 -6.51 13.23
N VAL A 19 -2.69 -7.34 13.27
CA VAL A 19 -2.84 -8.54 12.45
C VAL A 19 -4.08 -8.38 11.59
N THR A 20 -3.95 -8.59 10.29
CA THR A 20 -5.05 -8.43 9.33
C THR A 20 -4.93 -9.48 8.23
N GLY A 21 -6.00 -9.71 7.48
CA GLY A 21 -6.02 -10.64 6.37
C GLY A 21 -7.43 -10.97 5.92
N GLN A 22 -7.52 -11.79 4.87
CA GLN A 22 -8.81 -12.16 4.28
C GLN A 22 -9.56 -13.24 5.07
N SER A 23 -8.84 -14.09 5.82
CA SER A 23 -9.41 -15.20 6.58
C SER A 23 -9.34 -14.95 8.08
N PRO A 24 -10.46 -14.59 8.74
CA PRO A 24 -10.49 -14.31 10.18
C PRO A 24 -9.92 -15.46 11.01
N THR A 25 -10.27 -16.70 10.67
CA THR A 25 -9.78 -17.89 11.41
C THR A 25 -8.26 -18.07 11.37
N VAL A 26 -7.61 -17.66 10.30
CA VAL A 26 -6.15 -17.72 10.17
C VAL A 26 -5.51 -16.49 10.81
N VAL A 27 -6.15 -15.32 10.71
CA VAL A 27 -5.75 -14.09 11.41
C VAL A 27 -5.71 -14.32 12.92
N ASP A 28 -6.77 -14.89 13.51
CA ASP A 28 -6.84 -15.20 14.94
C ASP A 28 -5.73 -16.17 15.34
N ARG A 29 -5.49 -17.21 14.54
CA ARG A 29 -4.41 -18.16 14.80
C ARG A 29 -3.03 -17.50 14.76
N VAL A 30 -2.80 -16.55 13.85
CA VAL A 30 -1.55 -15.79 13.79
C VAL A 30 -1.44 -14.84 14.99
N ALA A 31 -2.53 -14.18 15.37
CA ALA A 31 -2.59 -13.33 16.56
C ALA A 31 -2.23 -14.11 17.84
N ASP A 32 -2.82 -15.30 18.03
CA ASP A 32 -2.53 -16.19 19.16
C ASP A 32 -1.06 -16.61 19.21
N ARG A 33 -0.41 -16.83 18.05
CA ARG A 33 1.01 -17.18 17.99
C ARG A 33 1.94 -15.99 18.27
N LEU A 34 1.47 -14.78 18.01
CA LEU A 34 2.19 -13.55 18.33
C LEU A 34 1.95 -13.11 19.78
N ALA A 35 0.86 -13.58 20.40
CA ALA A 35 0.54 -13.34 21.79
C ALA A 35 1.38 -14.22 22.73
N GLY A 36 2.01 -13.59 23.72
CA GLY A 36 2.59 -14.28 24.87
C GLY A 36 1.62 -14.29 26.06
N SER A 37 2.04 -14.89 27.17
CA SER A 37 1.22 -15.00 28.39
C SER A 37 0.78 -13.66 29.01
N THR A 38 1.50 -12.59 28.71
CA THR A 38 1.22 -11.22 29.21
C THR A 38 0.64 -10.30 28.13
N THR A 39 0.49 -10.79 26.90
CA THR A 39 0.03 -9.98 25.78
C THR A 39 -1.48 -9.77 25.89
N ARG A 40 -1.92 -8.53 25.69
CA ARG A 40 -3.36 -8.22 25.56
C ARG A 40 -3.78 -8.35 24.11
N GLN A 41 -4.84 -9.12 23.88
CA GLN A 41 -5.47 -9.23 22.57
C GLN A 41 -6.72 -8.35 22.51
N VAL A 42 -6.97 -7.74 21.36
CA VAL A 42 -8.18 -6.95 21.10
C VAL A 42 -8.62 -7.14 19.66
N ASP A 43 -9.90 -7.39 19.47
CA ASP A 43 -10.50 -7.48 18.14
C ASP A 43 -11.14 -6.15 17.77
N SER A 44 -10.82 -5.68 16.58
CA SER A 44 -11.23 -4.36 16.09
C SER A 44 -12.38 -4.47 15.09
N GLY A 45 -13.26 -3.46 15.07
CA GLY A 45 -14.33 -3.36 14.08
C GLY A 45 -13.84 -3.06 12.65
N PRO A 46 -14.78 -3.04 11.67
CA PRO A 46 -14.46 -2.71 10.28
C PRO A 46 -14.15 -1.23 10.04
N ASP A 47 -14.60 -0.34 10.94
CA ASP A 47 -14.31 1.09 10.84
C ASP A 47 -12.88 1.41 11.29
N VAL A 48 -12.17 2.21 10.47
CA VAL A 48 -10.76 2.55 10.69
C VAL A 48 -10.55 3.34 11.97
N HIS A 49 -11.43 4.30 12.27
CA HIS A 49 -11.30 5.17 13.43
C HIS A 49 -11.63 4.41 14.71
N ASP A 50 -12.73 3.66 14.71
CA ASP A 50 -13.13 2.84 15.86
C ASP A 50 -12.06 1.77 16.16
N ALA A 51 -11.51 1.14 15.12
CA ALA A 51 -10.44 0.16 15.27
C ALA A 51 -9.17 0.77 15.88
N ALA A 52 -8.71 1.90 15.34
CA ALA A 52 -7.53 2.58 15.88
C ALA A 52 -7.76 3.08 17.32
N ASP A 53 -8.94 3.63 17.61
CA ASP A 53 -9.30 4.13 18.94
C ASP A 53 -9.38 3.01 19.99
N ALA A 54 -9.97 1.86 19.65
CA ALA A 54 -10.05 0.71 20.55
C ALA A 54 -8.66 0.23 21.00
N VAL A 55 -7.73 0.11 20.05
CA VAL A 55 -6.34 -0.30 20.33
C VAL A 55 -5.59 0.79 21.09
N HIS A 56 -5.79 2.06 20.73
CA HIS A 56 -5.17 3.19 21.40
C HIS A 56 -5.61 3.31 22.87
N ARG A 57 -6.92 3.22 23.16
CA ARG A 57 -7.45 3.24 24.53
C ARG A 57 -6.88 2.13 25.39
N LEU A 58 -6.82 0.91 24.88
CA LEU A 58 -6.20 -0.21 25.60
C LEU A 58 -4.72 0.07 25.93
N ALA A 59 -3.97 0.65 24.99
CA ALA A 59 -2.57 1.02 25.23
C ALA A 59 -2.44 2.13 26.29
N LEU A 60 -3.34 3.12 26.29
CA LEU A 60 -3.40 4.17 27.31
C LEU A 60 -3.71 3.61 28.70
N ASP A 61 -4.70 2.71 28.81
CA ASP A 61 -5.08 2.08 30.08
C ASP A 61 -3.90 1.29 30.66
N LEU A 62 -3.23 0.48 29.84
CA LEU A 62 -2.03 -0.25 30.25
C LEU A 62 -0.93 0.71 30.75
N ALA A 63 -0.69 1.81 30.02
CA ALA A 63 0.32 2.78 30.41
C ALA A 63 -0.05 3.50 31.72
N HIS A 64 -1.33 3.86 31.90
CA HIS A 64 -1.85 4.50 33.11
C HIS A 64 -1.67 3.59 34.35
N ASP A 65 -1.92 2.30 34.18
CA ASP A 65 -1.74 1.28 35.22
C ASP A 65 -0.27 0.90 35.46
N GLY A 66 0.68 1.51 34.75
CA GLY A 66 2.11 1.18 34.81
C GLY A 66 2.45 -0.20 34.25
N GLN A 67 1.57 -0.78 33.45
CA GLN A 67 1.79 -2.05 32.75
C GLN A 67 2.57 -1.84 31.45
N PRO A 68 3.40 -2.81 31.02
CA PRO A 68 4.07 -2.75 29.73
C PRO A 68 3.03 -2.79 28.60
N ILE A 69 3.19 -1.91 27.61
CA ILE A 69 2.39 -1.94 26.39
C ILE A 69 2.85 -3.14 25.55
N ASP A 70 2.02 -4.18 25.57
CA ASP A 70 2.19 -5.43 24.82
C ASP A 70 0.82 -5.85 24.27
N VAL A 71 0.48 -5.35 23.08
CA VAL A 71 -0.83 -5.53 22.46
C VAL A 71 -0.71 -6.23 21.11
N VAL A 72 -1.59 -7.19 20.86
CA VAL A 72 -1.86 -7.76 19.53
C VAL A 72 -3.31 -7.45 19.18
N ALA A 73 -3.53 -6.67 18.13
CA ALA A 73 -4.87 -6.32 17.70
C ALA A 73 -5.19 -6.97 16.36
N THR A 74 -6.36 -7.58 16.23
CA THR A 74 -6.85 -8.08 14.94
C THR A 74 -7.72 -7.01 14.29
N LEU A 75 -7.51 -6.74 13.00
CA LEU A 75 -8.41 -5.90 12.20
C LEU A 75 -9.44 -6.79 11.52
N ALA A 76 -10.70 -6.35 11.49
CA ALA A 76 -11.72 -7.02 10.71
C ALA A 76 -11.33 -7.12 9.22
N ALA A 77 -11.75 -8.20 8.57
CA ALA A 77 -11.50 -8.38 7.15
C ALA A 77 -12.13 -7.23 6.35
N GLY A 78 -11.37 -6.61 5.45
CA GLY A 78 -11.82 -5.45 4.67
C GLY A 78 -11.44 -4.10 5.29
N THR A 79 -11.00 -4.04 6.55
CA THR A 79 -10.50 -2.80 7.14
C THR A 79 -9.22 -2.36 6.44
N PRO A 80 -9.13 -1.14 5.89
CA PRO A 80 -7.92 -0.62 5.26
C PRO A 80 -6.74 -0.54 6.24
N SER A 81 -5.86 -1.54 6.18
CA SER A 81 -4.76 -1.73 7.14
C SER A 81 -3.78 -0.56 7.16
N ARG A 82 -3.55 0.07 5.99
CA ARG A 82 -2.74 1.28 5.85
C ARG A 82 -3.32 2.44 6.65
N ALA A 83 -4.60 2.73 6.47
CA ALA A 83 -5.25 3.86 7.15
C ALA A 83 -5.29 3.61 8.67
N ALA A 84 -5.68 2.40 9.09
CA ALA A 84 -5.72 2.02 10.49
C ALA A 84 -4.34 2.08 11.15
N GLY A 85 -3.30 1.55 10.50
CA GLY A 85 -1.93 1.57 11.00
C GLY A 85 -1.33 2.96 11.10
N LEU A 86 -1.52 3.82 10.08
CA LEU A 86 -1.04 5.21 10.11
C LEU A 86 -1.74 6.02 11.22
N LEU A 87 -3.07 5.91 11.32
CA LEU A 87 -3.84 6.60 12.35
C LEU A 87 -3.41 6.14 13.75
N LEU A 88 -3.38 4.82 13.98
CA LEU A 88 -2.98 4.25 15.26
C LEU A 88 -1.54 4.63 15.62
N GLY A 89 -0.61 4.54 14.68
CA GLY A 89 0.78 4.93 14.87
C GLY A 89 0.90 6.39 15.29
N SER A 90 0.17 7.30 14.62
CA SER A 90 0.13 8.71 14.98
C SER A 90 -0.46 8.95 16.37
N LEU A 91 -1.57 8.28 16.71
CA LEU A 91 -2.22 8.40 18.02
C LEU A 91 -1.27 7.95 19.14
N LEU A 92 -0.67 6.77 19.00
CA LEU A 92 0.29 6.22 19.96
C LEU A 92 1.50 7.15 20.13
N ASP A 93 2.12 7.57 19.02
CA ASP A 93 3.30 8.43 19.06
C ASP A 93 3.00 9.79 19.71
N SER A 94 1.82 10.35 19.46
CA SER A 94 1.41 11.65 20.02
C SER A 94 1.08 11.57 21.51
N SER A 95 0.46 10.48 21.96
CA SER A 95 -0.09 10.36 23.32
C SER A 95 0.87 9.68 24.30
N LEU A 96 1.67 8.73 23.81
CA LEU A 96 2.58 7.90 24.61
C LEU A 96 4.06 8.12 24.26
N GLY A 97 4.34 8.94 23.24
CA GLY A 97 5.68 9.25 22.78
C GLY A 97 6.34 8.12 21.98
N ARG A 98 7.64 8.29 21.71
CA ARG A 98 8.48 7.31 21.00
C ARG A 98 9.64 6.85 21.88
N PRO A 99 9.46 5.76 22.66
CA PRO A 99 10.54 5.20 23.47
C PRO A 99 11.74 4.84 22.61
N ASP A 100 12.94 5.29 22.99
CA ASP A 100 14.19 5.12 22.22
C ASP A 100 14.09 5.62 20.76
N GLY A 101 13.21 6.60 20.50
CA GLY A 101 12.97 7.14 19.17
C GLY A 101 12.15 6.24 18.25
N ARG A 102 11.62 5.12 18.74
CA ARG A 102 10.86 4.13 17.96
C ARG A 102 9.36 4.31 18.16
N SER A 103 8.58 4.09 17.10
CA SER A 103 7.12 4.06 17.22
C SER A 103 6.67 2.87 18.07
N LEU A 104 5.55 3.04 18.78
CA LEU A 104 4.92 1.96 19.53
C LEU A 104 4.16 0.98 18.64
N LEU A 105 3.70 1.40 17.45
CA LEU A 105 3.24 0.45 16.43
C LEU A 105 4.45 -0.24 15.83
N GLN A 106 4.67 -1.49 16.22
CA GLN A 106 5.83 -2.27 15.80
C GLN A 106 5.59 -3.00 14.49
N HIS A 107 4.43 -3.62 14.33
CA HIS A 107 4.20 -4.48 13.16
C HIS A 107 2.79 -4.35 12.63
N VAL A 108 2.69 -4.42 11.32
CA VAL A 108 1.48 -4.78 10.59
C VAL A 108 1.74 -6.14 9.95
N VAL A 109 1.04 -7.15 10.42
CA VAL A 109 1.16 -8.54 10.00
C VAL A 109 -0.02 -8.86 9.10
N SER A 110 0.25 -9.09 7.83
CA SER A 110 -0.78 -9.39 6.83
C SER A 110 -0.78 -10.88 6.52
N VAL A 111 -1.91 -11.53 6.71
CA VAL A 111 -2.16 -12.92 6.32
C VAL A 111 -2.74 -12.93 4.91
N VAL A 112 -2.03 -13.56 3.99
CA VAL A 112 -2.38 -13.57 2.56
C VAL A 112 -2.32 -15.00 2.03
N SER A 113 -3.32 -15.41 1.24
CA SER A 113 -3.32 -16.73 0.60
C SER A 113 -2.51 -16.71 -0.70
N ALA A 114 -1.63 -17.71 -0.87
CA ALA A 114 -0.90 -17.88 -2.11
C ALA A 114 -1.85 -18.24 -3.27
N VAL A 115 -2.95 -18.94 -2.99
CA VAL A 115 -3.97 -19.28 -4.01
C VAL A 115 -4.66 -17.99 -4.47
N ASP A 116 -5.10 -17.15 -3.54
CA ASP A 116 -5.73 -15.86 -3.89
C ASP A 116 -4.77 -14.95 -4.67
N LEU A 117 -3.48 -14.93 -4.34
CA LEU A 117 -2.48 -14.17 -5.11
C LEU A 117 -2.33 -14.70 -6.54
N VAL A 118 -2.36 -16.02 -6.75
CA VAL A 118 -2.38 -16.58 -8.12
C VAL A 118 -3.67 -16.15 -8.81
N ASP A 119 -4.82 -16.43 -8.20
CA ASP A 119 -6.12 -16.28 -8.84
C ASP A 119 -6.46 -14.83 -9.15
N LEU A 120 -6.14 -13.90 -8.24
CA LEU A 120 -6.52 -12.49 -8.34
C LEU A 120 -5.46 -11.64 -9.05
N VAL A 121 -4.18 -11.96 -8.92
CA VAL A 121 -3.09 -11.12 -9.44
C VAL A 121 -2.45 -11.72 -10.69
N LEU A 122 -2.17 -13.03 -10.71
CA LEU A 122 -1.59 -13.68 -11.89
C LEU A 122 -2.67 -14.12 -12.91
N GLY A 123 -3.88 -14.41 -12.43
CA GLY A 123 -4.95 -15.04 -13.21
C GLY A 123 -5.68 -14.10 -14.18
N GLY A 124 -5.59 -12.78 -14.00
CA GLY A 124 -6.26 -11.78 -14.84
C GLY A 124 -7.79 -11.96 -14.82
N VAL A 125 -8.49 -11.27 -13.92
CA VAL A 125 -9.94 -11.47 -13.73
C VAL A 125 -10.70 -10.17 -13.92
N ASP A 126 -11.68 -10.15 -14.83
CA ASP A 126 -12.46 -8.97 -15.22
C ASP A 126 -13.50 -8.51 -14.15
N ASP A 127 -13.81 -9.35 -13.15
CA ASP A 127 -14.90 -9.09 -12.18
C ASP A 127 -14.47 -9.15 -10.69
N ARG A 128 -13.16 -9.10 -10.38
CA ARG A 128 -12.66 -9.21 -9.00
C ARG A 128 -11.70 -8.11 -8.58
N PHE A 129 -11.82 -6.94 -9.19
CA PHE A 129 -10.95 -5.78 -8.93
C PHE A 129 -10.80 -5.47 -7.44
N LEU A 130 -11.91 -5.30 -6.74
CA LEU A 130 -11.91 -4.93 -5.32
C LEU A 130 -11.20 -5.97 -4.44
N ALA A 131 -11.33 -7.26 -4.78
CA ALA A 131 -10.63 -8.31 -4.06
C ALA A 131 -9.11 -8.28 -4.36
N ALA A 132 -8.73 -8.06 -5.62
CA ALA A 132 -7.34 -8.01 -6.03
C ALA A 132 -6.60 -6.79 -5.46
N GLU A 133 -7.21 -5.59 -5.53
CA GLU A 133 -6.69 -4.37 -4.89
C GLU A 133 -6.53 -4.57 -3.38
N HIS A 134 -7.54 -5.13 -2.71
CA HIS A 134 -7.47 -5.36 -1.27
C HIS A 134 -6.34 -6.33 -0.89
N VAL A 135 -6.13 -7.41 -1.65
CA VAL A 135 -5.01 -8.34 -1.42
C VAL A 135 -3.66 -7.67 -1.61
N VAL A 136 -3.51 -6.84 -2.63
CA VAL A 136 -2.26 -6.11 -2.88
C VAL A 136 -2.03 -5.02 -1.83
N ASP A 137 -3.07 -4.33 -1.38
CA ASP A 137 -2.99 -3.36 -0.27
C ASP A 137 -2.53 -4.00 1.04
N LEU A 138 -2.99 -5.23 1.33
CA LEU A 138 -2.51 -6.00 2.47
C LEU A 138 -1.00 -6.25 2.38
N VAL A 139 -0.48 -6.51 1.18
CA VAL A 139 0.95 -6.76 0.94
C VAL A 139 1.78 -5.49 1.06
N GLU A 140 1.40 -4.42 0.37
CA GLU A 140 2.20 -3.19 0.23
C GLU A 140 2.49 -2.48 1.57
N TYR A 141 1.62 -2.65 2.58
CA TYR A 141 1.80 -2.04 3.90
C TYR A 141 2.23 -3.04 4.99
N ALA A 142 2.43 -4.30 4.62
CA ALA A 142 2.85 -5.32 5.57
C ALA A 142 4.29 -5.10 6.03
N THR A 143 4.55 -5.33 7.30
CA THR A 143 5.91 -5.55 7.83
C THR A 143 6.28 -7.02 7.79
N VAL A 144 5.26 -7.87 7.92
CA VAL A 144 5.35 -9.32 7.90
C VAL A 144 4.21 -9.83 7.05
N ILE A 145 4.54 -10.64 6.06
CA ILE A 145 3.56 -11.33 5.22
C ILE A 145 3.54 -12.79 5.66
N VAL A 146 2.44 -13.21 6.25
CA VAL A 146 2.20 -14.62 6.56
C VAL A 146 1.50 -15.24 5.35
N LEU A 147 2.28 -15.96 4.53
CA LEU A 147 1.79 -16.58 3.31
C LEU A 147 1.25 -17.97 3.60
N VAL A 148 -0.04 -18.19 3.29
CA VAL A 148 -0.73 -19.48 3.49
C VAL A 148 -1.04 -20.18 2.18
N ASP A 149 -1.52 -21.43 2.26
CA ASP A 149 -1.94 -22.26 1.12
C ASP A 149 -0.86 -22.52 0.05
N THR A 150 0.41 -22.30 0.39
CA THR A 150 1.54 -22.47 -0.54
C THR A 150 1.67 -23.88 -1.12
N ALA A 151 1.15 -24.90 -0.43
CA ALA A 151 1.16 -26.28 -0.89
C ALA A 151 0.15 -26.55 -2.02
N ALA A 152 -0.87 -25.72 -2.17
CA ALA A 152 -1.88 -25.82 -3.23
C ALA A 152 -1.44 -25.11 -4.52
N VAL A 153 -0.34 -24.37 -4.50
CA VAL A 153 0.14 -23.56 -5.62
C VAL A 153 1.28 -24.26 -6.36
N PRO A 154 1.27 -24.32 -7.70
CA PRO A 154 2.39 -24.85 -8.48
C PRO A 154 3.73 -24.17 -8.15
N PRO A 155 4.86 -24.89 -8.12
CA PRO A 155 6.16 -24.31 -7.75
C PRO A 155 6.60 -23.12 -8.62
N ARG A 156 6.17 -23.08 -9.89
CA ARG A 156 6.42 -21.96 -10.80
C ARG A 156 5.70 -20.70 -10.33
N ASP A 157 4.40 -20.79 -10.08
CA ASP A 157 3.58 -19.64 -9.70
C ASP A 157 3.94 -19.16 -8.30
N LEU A 158 4.25 -20.08 -7.39
CA LEU A 158 4.75 -19.72 -6.07
C LEU A 158 6.11 -18.98 -6.13
N ARG A 159 6.98 -19.32 -7.09
CA ARG A 159 8.22 -18.56 -7.33
C ARG A 159 7.89 -17.17 -7.83
N THR A 160 6.97 -17.03 -8.78
CA THR A 160 6.51 -15.74 -9.30
C THR A 160 5.91 -14.87 -8.19
N ILE A 161 5.02 -15.42 -7.36
CA ILE A 161 4.44 -14.73 -6.21
C ILE A 161 5.53 -14.22 -5.28
N ARG A 162 6.50 -15.07 -4.90
CA ARG A 162 7.58 -14.64 -3.99
C ARG A 162 8.42 -13.50 -4.58
N ARG A 163 8.67 -13.52 -5.89
CA ARG A 163 9.35 -12.41 -6.58
C ARG A 163 8.49 -11.15 -6.56
N LEU A 164 7.19 -11.27 -6.86
CA LEU A 164 6.26 -10.15 -6.80
C LEU A 164 6.18 -9.54 -5.40
N LEU A 165 6.03 -10.35 -4.34
CA LEU A 165 6.00 -9.87 -2.96
C LEU A 165 7.26 -9.10 -2.60
N ALA A 166 8.44 -9.57 -3.04
CA ALA A 166 9.70 -8.86 -2.82
C ALA A 166 9.79 -7.52 -3.59
N ARG A 167 9.01 -7.34 -4.67
CA ARG A 167 8.89 -6.07 -5.38
C ARG A 167 7.86 -5.13 -4.76
N LEU A 168 6.74 -5.66 -4.28
CA LEU A 168 5.65 -4.86 -3.71
C LEU A 168 5.93 -4.42 -2.27
N ALA A 169 6.66 -5.23 -1.52
CA ALA A 169 6.91 -5.02 -0.10
C ALA A 169 8.36 -5.46 0.25
N PRO A 170 9.38 -4.73 -0.25
CA PRO A 170 10.78 -5.15 -0.23
C PRO A 170 11.37 -5.28 1.18
N GLU A 171 10.87 -4.50 2.15
CA GLU A 171 11.31 -4.56 3.55
C GLU A 171 10.54 -5.61 4.37
N SER A 172 9.50 -6.22 3.79
CA SER A 172 8.61 -7.11 4.51
C SER A 172 9.19 -8.51 4.64
N ARG A 173 9.07 -9.07 5.84
CA ARG A 173 9.43 -10.47 6.08
C ARG A 173 8.31 -11.40 5.63
N VAL A 174 8.59 -12.27 4.65
CA VAL A 174 7.67 -13.34 4.25
C VAL A 174 7.89 -14.59 5.11
N THR A 175 6.84 -15.12 5.72
CA THR A 175 6.89 -16.28 6.63
C THR A 175 5.63 -17.15 6.52
N SER A 176 5.56 -18.23 7.30
CA SER A 176 4.37 -19.09 7.45
C SER A 176 3.76 -18.96 8.85
N VAL A 177 2.52 -19.43 9.00
CA VAL A 177 1.82 -19.48 10.30
C VAL A 177 2.63 -20.25 11.34
N ASP A 178 3.29 -21.35 10.94
CA ASP A 178 4.06 -22.15 11.88
C ASP A 178 5.41 -21.54 12.26
N ALA A 179 5.95 -20.65 11.45
CA ALA A 179 7.24 -20.02 11.66
C ALA A 179 7.14 -18.62 12.30
N VAL A 180 5.98 -17.95 12.24
CA VAL A 180 5.83 -16.60 12.81
C VAL A 180 5.95 -16.62 14.34
N ARG A 181 6.89 -15.83 14.86
CA ARG A 181 7.14 -15.67 16.31
C ARG A 181 7.50 -14.23 16.59
N ARG A 182 6.87 -13.63 17.60
CA ARG A 182 7.07 -12.22 17.94
C ARG A 182 8.53 -11.90 18.27
N GLU A 183 9.24 -12.84 18.88
CA GLU A 183 10.65 -12.70 19.28
C GLU A 183 11.61 -12.64 18.09
N THR A 184 11.17 -13.08 16.91
CA THR A 184 12.00 -13.10 15.70
C THR A 184 11.75 -11.92 14.77
N LEU A 185 10.77 -11.07 15.12
CA LEU A 185 10.42 -9.90 14.32
C LEU A 185 11.28 -8.71 14.74
N GLU A 186 11.92 -8.09 13.77
CA GLU A 186 12.71 -6.88 14.00
C GLU A 186 11.84 -5.65 13.74
N SER A 187 11.90 -4.66 14.65
CA SER A 187 11.10 -3.45 14.51
C SER A 187 11.43 -2.72 13.19
N PRO A 188 10.43 -2.39 12.37
CA PRO A 188 10.58 -1.72 11.07
C PRO A 188 10.78 -0.21 11.19
N GLY A 189 11.10 0.31 12.39
CA GLY A 189 11.37 1.74 12.62
C GLY A 189 10.13 2.64 12.76
N GLY A 190 8.91 2.08 12.63
CA GLY A 190 7.65 2.71 13.05
C GLY A 190 6.70 3.13 11.92
N ALA A 191 5.52 3.66 12.28
CA ALA A 191 4.40 3.87 11.34
C ALA A 191 4.71 4.75 10.12
N ALA A 192 5.53 5.80 10.28
CA ALA A 192 5.97 6.64 9.17
C ALA A 192 6.87 5.88 8.19
N GLN A 193 7.71 4.97 8.70
CA GLN A 193 8.57 4.12 7.89
C GLN A 193 7.75 3.04 7.17
N LEU A 194 6.71 2.49 7.81
CA LEU A 194 5.72 1.61 7.14
C LEU A 194 5.08 2.30 5.93
N GLY A 195 4.81 3.60 6.07
CA GLY A 195 4.22 4.42 5.04
C GLY A 195 5.07 4.51 3.77
N GLY A 196 6.40 4.60 3.89
CA GLY A 196 7.33 4.72 2.77
C GLY A 196 7.99 3.40 2.31
N ALA A 197 7.82 2.32 3.07
CA ALA A 197 8.43 1.02 2.79
C ALA A 197 7.79 0.26 1.61
N ALA A 198 6.61 0.68 1.14
CA ALA A 198 5.99 0.00 0.00
C ALA A 198 6.86 0.14 -1.25
N GLY A 199 6.97 -0.95 -2.01
CA GLY A 199 7.93 -1.06 -3.10
C GLY A 199 7.71 -0.06 -4.23
N TRP A 200 6.47 0.38 -4.47
CA TRP A 200 6.21 1.44 -5.44
C TRP A 200 6.77 2.80 -5.01
N MET A 201 6.74 3.16 -3.72
CA MET A 201 7.36 4.41 -3.24
C MET A 201 8.88 4.34 -3.33
N GLN A 202 9.47 3.17 -3.01
CA GLN A 202 10.91 2.95 -3.20
C GLN A 202 11.30 3.02 -4.68
N ALA A 203 10.49 2.43 -5.58
CA ALA A 203 10.69 2.54 -7.02
C ALA A 203 10.60 3.98 -7.51
N LEU A 204 9.67 4.78 -6.96
CA LEU A 204 9.54 6.19 -7.32
C LEU A 204 10.65 7.09 -6.75
N SER A 205 11.50 6.60 -5.84
CA SER A 205 12.58 7.39 -5.24
C SER A 205 13.70 7.72 -6.23
N GLU A 206 14.32 8.90 -6.11
CA GLU A 206 15.32 9.44 -7.06
C GLU A 206 16.55 8.54 -7.30
N HIS A 207 16.92 7.73 -6.31
CA HIS A 207 18.12 6.90 -6.35
C HIS A 207 17.87 5.50 -6.91
N THR A 208 16.63 5.18 -7.27
CA THR A 208 16.24 3.86 -7.78
C THR A 208 16.23 3.90 -9.31
N PRO A 209 16.82 2.91 -10.00
CA PRO A 209 16.75 2.84 -11.46
C PRO A 209 15.30 2.78 -11.95
N ASP A 210 14.98 3.53 -13.01
CA ASP A 210 13.64 3.51 -13.62
C ASP A 210 13.29 2.18 -14.29
N LEU A 211 14.25 1.26 -14.46
CA LEU A 211 14.02 -0.07 -14.99
C LEU A 211 14.90 -1.08 -14.24
N ASP A 212 14.26 -2.11 -13.71
CA ASP A 212 14.93 -3.24 -13.06
C ASP A 212 14.21 -4.56 -13.37
N HIS A 213 14.96 -5.66 -13.42
CA HIS A 213 14.43 -6.98 -13.73
C HIS A 213 15.18 -8.06 -12.94
N ASP A 214 14.44 -8.91 -12.20
CA ASP A 214 15.04 -9.96 -11.35
C ASP A 214 15.09 -11.36 -12.01
N GLY A 215 14.89 -11.43 -13.32
CA GLY A 215 14.75 -12.67 -14.06
C GLY A 215 13.32 -13.21 -14.13
N VAL A 216 12.37 -12.60 -13.41
CA VAL A 216 10.95 -12.96 -13.43
C VAL A 216 10.07 -11.71 -13.52
N ILE A 217 10.21 -10.79 -12.57
CA ILE A 217 9.41 -9.56 -12.49
C ILE A 217 10.24 -8.40 -12.98
N THR A 218 9.63 -7.61 -13.86
CA THR A 218 10.13 -6.31 -14.31
C THR A 218 9.46 -5.21 -13.49
N THR A 219 10.27 -4.32 -12.94
CA THR A 219 9.85 -3.03 -12.39
C THR A 219 10.22 -1.94 -13.39
N CYS A 220 9.26 -1.13 -13.79
CA CYS A 220 9.47 0.02 -14.67
C CYS A 220 8.82 1.25 -14.08
N VAL A 221 9.51 2.39 -14.11
CA VAL A 221 8.96 3.68 -13.70
C VAL A 221 8.78 4.57 -14.92
N TYR A 222 7.63 5.23 -14.95
CA TYR A 222 7.27 6.28 -15.89
C TYR A 222 7.18 7.62 -15.16
N ARG A 223 7.84 8.64 -15.73
CA ARG A 223 7.85 10.01 -15.19
C ARG A 223 7.70 11.00 -16.32
N ASP A 224 6.83 11.97 -16.14
CA ASP A 224 6.77 13.15 -17.00
C ASP A 224 6.13 14.30 -16.22
N GLU A 225 6.55 15.54 -16.45
CA GLU A 225 5.98 16.71 -15.76
C GLU A 225 4.67 17.18 -16.38
N ARG A 226 4.39 16.80 -17.64
CA ARG A 226 3.21 17.23 -18.39
C ARG A 226 1.95 16.52 -17.86
N PRO A 227 0.82 17.23 -17.73
CA PRO A 227 -0.46 16.61 -17.45
C PRO A 227 -0.89 15.63 -18.55
N PHE A 228 -1.64 14.59 -18.20
CA PHE A 228 -2.33 13.76 -19.18
C PHE A 228 -3.57 14.49 -19.73
N HIS A 229 -3.83 14.30 -21.02
CA HIS A 229 -5.13 14.55 -21.63
C HIS A 229 -6.06 13.37 -21.27
N PRO A 230 -7.14 13.59 -20.49
CA PRO A 230 -7.94 12.50 -19.94
C PRO A 230 -8.63 11.65 -21.02
N GLY A 231 -9.13 12.27 -22.10
CA GLY A 231 -9.69 11.53 -23.22
C GLY A 231 -8.71 10.58 -23.93
N ARG A 232 -7.44 10.99 -24.12
CA ARG A 232 -6.40 10.13 -24.72
C ARG A 232 -6.03 8.99 -23.77
N LEU A 233 -5.90 9.30 -22.48
CA LEU A 233 -5.64 8.29 -21.47
C LEU A 233 -6.74 7.23 -21.40
N ALA A 234 -8.01 7.64 -21.46
CA ALA A 234 -9.13 6.70 -21.44
C ALA A 234 -9.08 5.72 -22.63
N VAL A 235 -8.79 6.22 -23.83
CA VAL A 235 -8.60 5.39 -25.04
C VAL A 235 -7.42 4.43 -24.87
N ALA A 236 -6.29 4.90 -24.32
CA ALA A 236 -5.12 4.05 -24.09
C ALA A 236 -5.37 2.96 -23.04
N VAL A 237 -6.10 3.28 -21.96
CA VAL A 237 -6.50 2.30 -20.93
C VAL A 237 -7.42 1.23 -21.52
N GLU A 238 -8.36 1.62 -22.38
CA GLU A 238 -9.30 0.68 -23.02
C GLU A 238 -8.64 -0.23 -24.06
N HIS A 239 -7.66 0.26 -24.83
CA HIS A 239 -7.15 -0.45 -26.01
C HIS A 239 -5.70 -0.90 -25.94
N THR A 240 -4.85 -0.22 -25.18
CA THR A 240 -3.39 -0.42 -25.21
C THR A 240 -2.91 -1.31 -24.06
N PHE A 241 -3.47 -1.18 -22.86
CA PHE A 241 -3.08 -1.98 -21.69
C PHE A 241 -3.74 -3.37 -21.65
N ALA A 242 -4.23 -3.86 -22.79
CA ALA A 242 -4.75 -5.22 -22.93
C ALA A 242 -3.63 -6.27 -22.80
N PRO A 243 -3.91 -7.48 -22.24
CA PRO A 243 -2.88 -8.46 -21.95
C PRO A 243 -2.27 -8.95 -23.26
N GLY A 244 -0.95 -9.02 -23.31
CA GLY A 244 -0.21 -9.47 -24.49
C GLY A 244 0.25 -8.38 -25.45
N ALA A 245 -0.31 -7.16 -25.40
CA ALA A 245 0.20 -6.02 -26.16
C ALA A 245 1.46 -5.40 -25.53
N VAL A 246 1.51 -5.40 -24.19
CA VAL A 246 2.60 -4.78 -23.41
C VAL A 246 3.23 -5.73 -22.39
N GLY A 247 3.03 -7.04 -22.56
CA GLY A 247 3.27 -8.03 -21.52
C GLY A 247 2.09 -8.13 -20.55
N THR A 248 2.36 -8.54 -19.31
CA THR A 248 1.34 -8.64 -18.25
C THR A 248 1.68 -7.69 -17.11
N VAL A 249 0.94 -6.58 -17.00
CA VAL A 249 0.98 -5.70 -15.83
C VAL A 249 0.25 -6.40 -14.69
N LEU A 250 0.98 -6.70 -13.61
CA LEU A 250 0.40 -7.33 -12.41
C LEU A 250 -0.09 -6.28 -11.42
N ARG A 251 0.69 -5.20 -11.27
CA ARG A 251 0.42 -4.09 -10.38
C ARG A 251 1.02 -2.82 -10.96
N SER A 252 0.29 -1.71 -10.93
CA SER A 252 0.88 -0.38 -11.10
C SER A 252 0.33 0.61 -10.08
N ARG A 253 1.19 1.47 -9.54
CA ARG A 253 0.79 2.47 -8.54
C ARG A 253 1.61 3.74 -8.64
N GLY A 254 1.00 4.87 -8.31
CA GLY A 254 1.71 6.14 -8.25
C GLY A 254 0.79 7.35 -8.23
N PHE A 255 1.30 8.44 -8.78
CA PHE A 255 0.63 9.73 -8.87
C PHE A 255 0.44 10.16 -10.32
N THR A 256 -0.65 10.88 -10.57
CA THR A 256 -0.97 11.39 -11.90
C THR A 256 -1.63 12.75 -11.82
N GLN A 257 -1.52 13.54 -12.88
CA GLN A 257 -2.18 14.83 -13.01
C GLN A 257 -2.90 14.92 -14.36
N PHE A 258 -4.16 15.36 -14.34
CA PHE A 258 -4.97 15.57 -15.54
C PHE A 258 -5.06 17.05 -15.90
N ALA A 259 -5.04 17.33 -17.20
CA ALA A 259 -5.19 18.68 -17.72
C ALA A 259 -6.48 19.36 -17.22
N THR A 260 -7.61 18.62 -17.20
CA THR A 260 -8.92 19.08 -16.73
C THR A 260 -8.99 19.32 -15.21
N ARG A 261 -8.03 18.80 -14.44
CA ARG A 261 -8.01 18.77 -12.97
C ARG A 261 -6.64 19.22 -12.41
N CYS A 262 -6.04 20.22 -13.05
CA CYS A 262 -4.64 20.60 -12.82
C CYS A 262 -4.34 21.14 -11.41
N ASP A 263 -5.35 21.49 -10.61
CA ASP A 263 -5.23 21.92 -9.21
C ASP A 263 -5.07 20.75 -8.22
N ARG A 264 -5.15 19.51 -8.69
CA ARG A 264 -5.17 18.31 -7.85
C ARG A 264 -4.15 17.27 -8.32
N VAL A 265 -3.67 16.48 -7.35
CA VAL A 265 -2.91 15.26 -7.61
C VAL A 265 -3.87 14.07 -7.54
N GLY A 266 -3.87 13.24 -8.57
CA GLY A 266 -4.56 11.96 -8.60
C GLY A 266 -3.67 10.82 -8.12
N SER A 267 -4.31 9.80 -7.56
CA SER A 267 -3.70 8.50 -7.28
C SER A 267 -3.98 7.56 -8.45
N TRP A 268 -2.92 6.93 -8.96
CA TRP A 268 -2.98 5.84 -9.92
C TRP A 268 -2.88 4.52 -9.16
N SER A 269 -3.85 3.62 -9.35
CA SER A 269 -3.83 2.27 -8.76
C SER A 269 -4.40 1.27 -9.75
N SER A 270 -3.61 0.30 -10.20
CA SER A 270 -4.06 -0.78 -11.06
C SER A 270 -3.61 -2.15 -10.57
N VAL A 271 -4.48 -3.15 -10.66
CA VAL A 271 -4.14 -4.57 -10.50
C VAL A 271 -4.65 -5.31 -11.72
N GLY A 272 -3.76 -6.02 -12.40
CA GLY A 272 -4.06 -6.52 -13.74
C GLY A 272 -4.41 -5.36 -14.70
N GLN A 273 -5.52 -5.52 -15.41
CA GLN A 273 -6.01 -4.55 -16.40
C GLN A 273 -6.84 -3.41 -15.82
N MET A 274 -7.27 -3.54 -14.57
CA MET A 274 -8.20 -2.60 -13.98
C MET A 274 -7.44 -1.43 -13.39
N LEU A 275 -7.93 -0.21 -13.64
CA LEU A 275 -7.35 1.04 -13.16
C LEU A 275 -8.37 1.82 -12.32
N SER A 276 -7.97 2.20 -11.11
CA SER A 276 -8.63 3.21 -10.28
C SER A 276 -7.86 4.52 -10.32
N LEU A 277 -8.60 5.62 -10.37
CA LEU A 277 -8.10 6.98 -10.45
C LEU A 277 -8.85 7.87 -9.45
N ASP A 278 -8.27 8.02 -8.27
CA ASP A 278 -8.89 8.68 -7.13
C ASP A 278 -8.17 10.01 -6.81
N PRO A 279 -8.87 11.02 -6.27
CA PRO A 279 -8.19 12.23 -5.81
C PRO A 279 -7.34 11.91 -4.58
N THR A 280 -6.14 12.48 -4.52
CA THR A 280 -5.41 12.57 -3.26
C THR A 280 -5.88 13.78 -2.45
N SER A 281 -5.50 13.85 -1.17
CA SER A 281 -5.68 15.07 -0.36
C SER A 281 -4.69 16.18 -0.70
N SER A 282 -3.71 15.91 -1.57
CA SER A 282 -2.61 16.82 -1.88
C SER A 282 -2.98 17.71 -3.06
N PRO A 283 -3.06 19.05 -2.87
CA PRO A 283 -3.25 19.96 -3.99
C PRO A 283 -1.97 20.05 -4.82
N SER A 284 -2.08 20.18 -6.14
CA SER A 284 -0.91 20.12 -7.05
C SER A 284 0.10 21.26 -6.86
N TRP A 285 -0.32 22.38 -6.28
CA TRP A 285 0.51 23.56 -6.05
C TRP A 285 1.30 23.52 -4.73
N HIS A 286 1.06 22.54 -3.85
CA HIS A 286 1.80 22.44 -2.61
C HIS A 286 3.25 21.97 -2.89
N PRO A 287 4.29 22.56 -2.25
CA PRO A 287 5.69 22.23 -2.56
C PRO A 287 6.04 20.75 -2.36
N ASP A 288 5.41 20.10 -1.39
CA ASP A 288 5.64 18.68 -1.09
C ASP A 288 4.73 17.73 -1.89
N SER A 289 3.91 18.25 -2.80
CA SER A 289 3.03 17.43 -3.62
C SER A 289 3.81 16.74 -4.75
N PRO A 290 3.49 15.48 -5.08
CA PRO A 290 4.02 14.84 -6.28
C PRO A 290 3.71 15.68 -7.51
N HIS A 291 4.73 15.93 -8.34
CA HIS A 291 4.61 16.69 -9.58
C HIS A 291 4.45 15.76 -10.78
N GLY A 292 3.52 16.12 -11.67
CA GLY A 292 3.29 15.43 -12.95
C GLY A 292 2.83 13.97 -12.80
N GLN A 293 3.35 13.14 -13.67
CA GLN A 293 3.14 11.69 -13.73
C GLN A 293 4.31 11.00 -13.05
N GLN A 294 4.01 10.11 -12.11
CA GLN A 294 5.01 9.27 -11.45
C GLN A 294 4.39 7.92 -11.17
N ILE A 295 4.63 6.94 -12.04
CA ILE A 295 3.91 5.66 -12.01
C ILE A 295 4.93 4.52 -12.04
N ALA A 296 4.87 3.63 -11.05
CA ALA A 296 5.63 2.39 -11.02
C ALA A 296 4.77 1.23 -11.53
N PHE A 297 5.31 0.45 -12.46
CA PHE A 297 4.73 -0.76 -13.04
C PHE A 297 5.52 -1.98 -12.57
N PHE A 298 4.81 -3.05 -12.22
CA PHE A 298 5.34 -4.36 -11.84
C PHE A 298 4.65 -5.41 -12.70
N GLY A 299 5.42 -6.23 -13.40
CA GLY A 299 4.82 -7.19 -14.31
C GLY A 299 5.75 -8.23 -14.90
N LEU A 300 5.16 -9.10 -15.72
CA LEU A 300 5.83 -10.18 -16.43
C LEU A 300 6.01 -9.78 -17.89
N ASP A 301 7.22 -10.00 -18.41
CA ASP A 301 7.56 -9.78 -19.83
C ASP A 301 7.09 -8.42 -20.36
N LEU A 302 7.25 -7.38 -19.55
CA LEU A 302 6.76 -6.02 -19.88
C LEU A 302 7.48 -5.45 -21.10
N ASP A 303 6.72 -5.04 -22.11
CA ASP A 303 7.22 -4.18 -23.19
C ASP A 303 7.23 -2.73 -22.72
N VAL A 304 8.28 -2.39 -21.98
CA VAL A 304 8.50 -1.07 -21.38
C VAL A 304 8.52 0.05 -22.43
N ALA A 305 9.05 -0.22 -23.63
CA ALA A 305 9.11 0.78 -24.69
C ALA A 305 7.70 1.14 -25.18
N THR A 306 6.85 0.13 -25.36
CA THR A 306 5.46 0.36 -25.75
C THR A 306 4.67 1.04 -24.64
N ILE A 307 4.82 0.62 -23.36
CA ILE A 307 4.16 1.29 -22.23
C ILE A 307 4.49 2.79 -22.20
N ARG A 308 5.78 3.14 -22.31
CA ARG A 308 6.22 4.54 -22.30
C ARG A 308 5.64 5.33 -23.46
N ARG A 309 5.78 4.81 -24.68
CA ARG A 309 5.27 5.46 -25.91
C ARG A 309 3.78 5.78 -25.83
N GLU A 310 3.00 4.88 -25.24
CA GLU A 310 1.55 5.01 -25.16
C GLU A 310 1.12 6.00 -24.06
N LEU A 311 1.83 6.02 -22.93
CA LEU A 311 1.66 7.06 -21.92
C LEU A 311 2.12 8.43 -22.45
N ASP A 312 3.23 8.50 -23.20
CA ASP A 312 3.71 9.74 -23.83
C ASP A 312 2.66 10.32 -24.78
N ALA A 313 1.99 9.46 -25.56
CA ALA A 313 0.90 9.86 -26.46
C ALA A 313 -0.32 10.42 -25.72
N CYS A 314 -0.46 10.13 -24.42
CA CYS A 314 -1.52 10.66 -23.56
C CYS A 314 -1.19 12.03 -22.97
N LEU A 315 0.07 12.46 -22.95
CA LEU A 315 0.48 13.77 -22.41
C LEU A 315 -0.03 14.92 -23.28
N LEU A 316 -0.18 16.11 -22.70
CA LEU A 316 -0.45 17.33 -23.48
C LEU A 316 0.64 17.57 -24.54
N THR A 317 0.22 17.95 -25.74
CA THR A 317 1.12 18.40 -26.81
C THR A 317 1.70 19.77 -26.48
N ASP A 318 2.75 20.18 -27.19
CA ASP A 318 3.35 21.50 -26.99
C ASP A 318 2.33 22.63 -27.24
N ASP A 319 1.50 22.51 -28.29
CA ASP A 319 0.45 23.48 -28.62
C ASP A 319 -0.64 23.53 -27.54
N GLU A 320 -1.06 22.38 -27.00
CA GLU A 320 -2.04 22.32 -25.91
C GLU A 320 -1.47 22.89 -24.60
N LEU A 321 -0.20 22.61 -24.31
CA LEU A 321 0.48 23.08 -23.10
C LEU A 321 0.73 24.59 -23.11
N LEU A 322 1.08 25.15 -24.29
CA LEU A 322 1.28 26.59 -24.51
C LEU A 322 -0.03 27.36 -24.70
N GLY A 323 -1.14 26.65 -24.91
CA GLY A 323 -2.48 27.23 -24.98
C GLY A 323 -2.96 27.77 -23.64
N ASP A 324 -4.22 28.22 -23.59
CA ASP A 324 -4.84 28.69 -22.35
C ASP A 324 -5.20 27.50 -21.44
N PRO A 325 -4.65 27.39 -20.21
CA PRO A 325 -5.02 26.34 -19.26
C PRO A 325 -6.51 26.34 -18.91
N ALA A 326 -7.23 27.45 -19.10
CA ALA A 326 -8.68 27.46 -18.93
C ALA A 326 -9.39 26.56 -19.95
N GLY A 327 -8.86 26.46 -21.18
CA GLY A 327 -9.39 25.59 -22.23
C GLY A 327 -9.18 24.10 -21.95
N TRP A 328 -8.24 23.73 -21.07
CA TRP A 328 -8.06 22.33 -20.68
C TRP A 328 -9.27 21.75 -19.97
N ARG A 329 -10.08 22.57 -19.30
CA ARG A 329 -11.31 22.13 -18.62
C ARG A 329 -12.38 21.61 -19.56
N ASP A 330 -12.30 21.97 -20.84
CA ASP A 330 -13.24 21.57 -21.87
C ASP A 330 -12.83 20.27 -22.59
N PHE A 331 -11.66 19.71 -22.28
CA PHE A 331 -11.27 18.40 -22.80
C PHE A 331 -12.23 17.31 -22.32
N ALA A 332 -12.51 16.34 -23.19
CA ALA A 332 -13.33 15.19 -22.82
C ALA A 332 -12.66 14.42 -21.67
N ASP A 333 -13.36 14.36 -20.54
CA ASP A 333 -12.92 13.67 -19.32
C ASP A 333 -13.94 12.60 -18.93
N PRO A 334 -13.75 11.35 -19.38
CA PRO A 334 -14.69 10.26 -19.10
C PRO A 334 -14.48 9.65 -17.71
N PHE A 335 -13.48 10.09 -16.94
CA PHE A 335 -13.20 9.53 -15.62
C PHE A 335 -14.19 10.05 -14.57
N PRO A 336 -14.47 9.28 -13.50
CA PRO A 336 -15.36 9.72 -12.42
C PRO A 336 -14.98 11.09 -11.86
N VAL A 337 -15.98 11.90 -11.54
CA VAL A 337 -15.75 13.23 -10.95
C VAL A 337 -15.17 13.08 -9.55
N TRP A 338 -14.08 13.79 -9.27
CA TRP A 338 -13.49 13.85 -7.93
C TRP A 338 -14.30 14.79 -7.04
N SER A 339 -15.26 14.26 -6.29
CA SER A 339 -15.97 15.00 -5.26
C SER A 339 -15.01 15.38 -4.14
N GLY A 340 -14.81 16.67 -3.89
CA GLY A 340 -14.01 17.14 -2.74
C GLY A 340 -14.77 17.00 -1.42
N PRO A 341 -14.08 16.94 -0.27
CA PRO A 341 -14.73 17.17 1.02
C PRO A 341 -15.25 18.62 1.05
N GLY A 342 -16.54 18.78 0.74
CA GLY A 342 -17.19 20.09 0.58
C GLY A 342 -18.48 20.07 -0.24
N ALA A 343 -18.76 19.01 -0.99
CA ALA A 343 -20.05 18.86 -1.67
C ALA A 343 -21.11 18.28 -0.72
N GLY A 344 -21.72 19.15 0.11
CA GLY A 344 -23.00 18.84 0.75
C GLY A 344 -24.10 18.61 -0.30
N PRO A 345 -25.19 17.91 0.05
CA PRO A 345 -26.24 17.58 -0.92
C PRO A 345 -26.96 18.84 -1.39
N GLY A 346 -26.89 19.08 -2.70
CA GLY A 346 -27.74 19.91 -3.55
C GLY A 346 -28.55 21.06 -2.93
N HIS A 347 -28.16 22.29 -3.25
CA HIS A 347 -29.13 23.37 -3.46
C HIS A 347 -29.31 23.60 -4.95
N ARG A 348 -30.44 23.11 -5.49
CA ARG A 348 -31.03 23.63 -6.72
C ARG A 348 -31.58 25.02 -6.43
N HIS A 349 -31.30 25.98 -7.30
CA HIS A 349 -32.14 27.16 -7.47
C HIS A 349 -32.93 27.03 -8.76
#